data_AF-A0A7W1AYX8-F1
#
_entry.id   AF-A0A7W1AYX8-F1
#
_cell.length_a   1.000
_cell.length_b   1.000
_cell.length_c   1.000
_cell.angle_alpha   90.00
_cell.angle_beta   90.00
_cell.angle_gamma   90.00
#
_symmetry.space_group_name_H-M   'P 1'
#
loop_
_entity.id
_entity.type
_entity.pdbx_description
1 polymer ?
#
loop_
_entity_poly.entity_id
_entity_poly.type
_entity_poly.pdbx_seq_one_letter_code
_entity_poly.pdbx_strand_id
1 'polypeptide(L)'
;MRIERHYTTDGQSPYAAISFRTATSEIRNPDGSIVFRLDNVEVPAAWSQVATDVIAQKYFRKAGVPARLKRVEENAVPSWLWRSETDAEALAALPEAERFGAETDVRQVFDRMAGTWAYWGWKGGYFSSEADARAFFDELRFMLATQKAAPNSPQWFNTGLHWAYGIEGPSQGHYYVDPWTKELVQSATAYEHPQPHACFIQSVSDDLVNEGGIM
;
A
#
# COMPACT_ATOMS: atom_id res chain seq x y z
N MET A 1 -15.34 -2.83 16.82
CA MET A 1 -13.97 -2.96 17.36
C MET A 1 -13.58 -1.62 17.94
N ARG A 2 -13.25 -1.59 19.22
CA ARG A 2 -12.70 -0.41 19.89
C ARG A 2 -11.18 -0.43 19.75
N ILE A 3 -10.55 0.72 19.52
CA ILE A 3 -9.11 0.84 19.32
C ILE A 3 -8.57 1.88 20.29
N GLU A 4 -7.71 1.42 21.20
CA GLU A 4 -7.00 2.29 22.13
C GLU A 4 -5.72 2.82 21.45
N ARG A 5 -5.42 4.10 21.67
CA ARG A 5 -4.17 4.71 21.20
C ARG A 5 -3.07 4.44 22.22
N HIS A 6 -1.99 3.80 21.80
CA HIS A 6 -0.83 3.52 22.66
C HIS A 6 0.39 4.36 22.30
N TYR A 7 0.55 4.71 21.02
CA TYR A 7 1.73 5.41 20.52
C TYR A 7 1.44 6.81 19.96
N THR A 8 0.21 7.05 19.54
CA THR A 8 -0.21 8.27 18.84
C THR A 8 -1.14 9.13 19.70
N THR A 9 -1.20 10.42 19.38
CA THR A 9 -2.11 11.38 20.02
C THR A 9 -3.15 11.83 19.01
N ASP A 10 -4.41 11.89 19.42
CA ASP A 10 -5.50 12.31 18.54
C ASP A 10 -5.28 13.74 18.01
N GLY A 11 -5.60 13.96 16.74
CA GLY A 11 -5.38 15.24 16.05
C GLY A 11 -3.90 15.57 15.74
N GLN A 12 -2.94 14.73 16.11
CA GLN A 12 -1.53 14.89 15.76
C GLN A 12 -1.12 13.93 14.65
N SER A 13 -0.10 14.30 13.87
CA SER A 13 0.50 13.38 12.91
C SER A 13 1.04 12.14 13.63
N PRO A 14 0.79 10.91 13.15
CA PRO A 14 1.38 9.70 13.74
C PRO A 14 2.90 9.69 13.58
N TYR A 15 3.48 10.56 12.75
CA TYR A 15 4.91 10.69 12.55
C TYR A 15 5.54 11.78 13.41
N ALA A 16 4.77 12.54 14.21
CA ALA A 16 5.23 13.73 14.92
C ALA A 16 6.42 13.48 15.87
N ALA A 17 6.48 12.29 16.49
CA ALA A 17 7.54 11.90 17.41
C ALA A 17 8.70 11.15 16.72
N ILE A 18 8.69 11.02 15.40
CA ILE A 18 9.66 10.24 14.63
C ILE A 18 10.52 11.21 13.81
N SER A 19 11.83 11.24 14.07
CA SER A 19 12.77 11.97 13.22
C SER A 19 12.96 11.25 11.89
N PHE A 20 12.93 11.98 10.77
CA PHE A 20 13.20 11.46 9.44
C PHE A 20 14.54 12.00 8.92
N ARG A 21 15.17 11.25 8.01
CA ARG A 21 16.37 11.65 7.28
C ARG A 21 16.21 11.33 5.81
N THR A 22 16.84 12.15 4.98
CA THR A 22 17.04 11.89 3.56
C THR A 22 18.19 10.89 3.37
N ALA A 23 18.02 9.95 2.44
CA ALA A 23 18.99 8.92 2.11
C ALA A 23 19.05 8.68 0.60
N THR A 24 20.13 8.04 0.16
CA THR A 24 20.22 7.45 -1.18
C THR A 24 20.25 5.94 -1.04
N SER A 25 19.49 5.22 -1.88
CA SER A 25 19.69 3.80 -2.09
C SER A 25 20.41 3.57 -3.41
N GLU A 26 21.45 2.76 -3.40
CA GLU A 26 22.26 2.49 -4.58
C GLU A 26 22.73 1.04 -4.61
N ILE A 27 22.66 0.42 -5.79
CA ILE A 27 23.27 -0.88 -6.08
C ILE A 27 24.35 -0.66 -7.13
N ARG A 28 25.55 -1.18 -6.86
CA ARG A 28 26.66 -1.21 -7.82
C ARG A 28 27.05 -2.63 -8.18
N ASN A 29 27.48 -2.80 -9.43
CA ASN A 29 28.19 -3.98 -9.88
C ASN A 29 29.61 -4.04 -9.26
N PRO A 30 30.28 -5.20 -9.29
CA PRO A 30 31.68 -5.31 -8.85
C PRO A 30 32.65 -4.38 -9.59
N ASP A 31 32.33 -3.99 -10.82
CA ASP A 31 33.10 -3.02 -11.62
C ASP A 31 32.83 -1.54 -11.26
N GLY A 32 31.94 -1.29 -10.29
CA GLY A 32 31.57 0.04 -9.81
C GLY A 32 30.43 0.72 -10.57
N SER A 33 29.95 0.14 -11.68
CA SER A 33 28.81 0.67 -12.43
C SER A 33 27.50 0.60 -11.62
N ILE A 34 26.62 1.59 -11.78
CA ILE A 34 25.37 1.69 -11.03
C ILE A 34 24.29 0.84 -11.70
N VAL A 35 23.71 -0.10 -10.96
CA VAL A 35 22.58 -0.95 -11.38
C VAL A 35 21.25 -0.29 -11.05
N PHE A 36 21.18 0.34 -9.88
CA PHE A 36 19.99 1.02 -9.38
C PHE A 36 20.44 2.18 -8.51
N ARG A 37 19.76 3.31 -8.63
CA ARG A 37 19.93 4.44 -7.72
C ARG A 37 18.59 5.12 -7.53
N LEU A 38 18.25 5.37 -6.28
CA LEU A 38 17.13 6.22 -5.90
C LEU A 38 17.63 7.24 -4.88
N ASP A 39 17.63 8.49 -5.30
CA ASP A 39 18.01 9.63 -4.46
C ASP A 39 16.81 10.17 -3.70
N ASN A 40 17.09 10.95 -2.65
CA ASN A 40 16.10 11.67 -1.86
C ASN A 40 15.02 10.77 -1.25
N VAL A 41 15.44 9.61 -0.74
CA VAL A 41 14.57 8.67 -0.04
C VAL A 41 14.36 9.15 1.40
N GLU A 42 13.12 9.43 1.78
CA GLU A 42 12.76 9.87 3.13
C GLU A 42 12.41 8.65 4.00
N VAL A 43 13.20 8.42 5.06
CA VAL A 43 13.05 7.30 6.00
C VAL A 43 13.22 7.75 7.45
N PRO A 44 12.67 7.03 8.45
CA PRO A 44 12.98 7.27 9.85
C PRO A 44 14.49 7.24 10.10
N ALA A 45 15.00 8.20 10.85
CA ALA A 45 16.42 8.37 11.09
C ALA A 45 17.06 7.14 11.76
N ALA A 46 16.28 6.41 12.56
CA ALA A 46 16.70 5.19 13.24
C ALA A 46 16.86 3.98 12.30
N TRP A 47 16.34 4.02 11.06
CA TRP A 47 16.47 2.91 10.12
C TRP A 47 17.92 2.73 9.67
N SER A 48 18.35 1.48 9.59
CA SER A 48 19.63 1.12 8.99
C SER A 48 19.65 1.42 7.48
N GLN A 49 20.85 1.54 6.90
CA GLN A 49 20.98 1.66 5.46
C GLN A 49 20.39 0.43 4.74
N VAL A 50 20.58 -0.77 5.30
CA VAL A 50 19.99 -2.00 4.74
C VAL A 50 18.46 -1.93 4.69
N ALA A 51 17.79 -1.43 5.73
CA ALA A 51 16.33 -1.25 5.72
C ALA A 51 15.89 -0.21 4.67
N THR A 52 16.67 0.87 4.54
CA THR A 52 16.48 1.91 3.53
C THR A 52 16.60 1.35 2.10
N ASP A 53 17.60 0.51 1.87
CA ASP A 53 17.83 -0.13 0.59
C ASP A 53 16.72 -1.12 0.24
N VAL A 54 16.30 -1.94 1.20
CA VAL A 54 15.22 -2.92 1.00
C VAL A 54 13.90 -2.22 0.62
N ILE A 55 13.51 -1.16 1.34
CA ILE A 55 12.25 -0.45 1.03
C ILE A 55 12.32 0.20 -0.36
N ALA A 56 13.41 0.89 -0.68
CA ALA A 56 13.58 1.58 -1.96
C ALA A 56 13.61 0.62 -3.15
N GLN A 57 14.25 -0.53 -3.00
CA GLN A 57 14.47 -1.46 -4.11
C GLN A 57 13.29 -2.39 -4.34
N LYS A 58 12.57 -2.77 -3.28
CA LYS A 58 11.54 -3.82 -3.34
C LYS A 58 10.13 -3.25 -3.20
N TYR A 59 9.91 -2.35 -2.26
CA TYR A 59 8.56 -2.04 -1.78
C TYR A 59 7.99 -0.72 -2.28
N PHE A 60 8.84 0.24 -2.64
CA PHE A 60 8.39 1.44 -3.34
C PHE A 60 7.81 1.10 -4.70
N ARG A 61 6.64 1.67 -4.99
CA ARG A 61 6.09 1.67 -6.33
C ARG A 61 7.01 2.50 -7.23
N LYS A 62 7.66 1.86 -8.19
CA LYS A 62 8.72 2.47 -9.01
C LYS A 62 8.23 3.38 -10.14
N ALA A 63 6.96 3.26 -10.53
CA ALA A 63 6.40 4.00 -11.65
C ALA A 63 4.87 4.04 -11.57
N GLY A 64 4.28 5.02 -12.26
CA GLY A 64 2.83 5.17 -12.40
C GLY A 64 2.15 5.79 -11.19
N VAL A 65 2.91 6.32 -10.22
CA VAL A 65 2.34 7.14 -9.14
C VAL A 65 2.04 8.52 -9.72
N PRO A 66 0.77 8.96 -9.81
CA PRO A 66 0.44 10.24 -10.41
C PRO A 66 0.89 11.40 -9.51
N ALA A 67 1.42 12.46 -10.12
CA ALA A 67 1.86 13.66 -9.40
C ALA A 67 0.69 14.54 -8.90
N ARG A 68 -0.53 14.32 -9.42
CA ARG A 68 -1.75 15.01 -9.02
C ARG A 68 -2.87 14.00 -8.83
N LEU A 69 -3.53 14.11 -7.68
CA LEU A 69 -4.59 13.24 -7.22
C LEU A 69 -5.77 14.10 -6.77
N LYS A 70 -6.97 13.58 -6.96
CA LYS A 70 -8.19 14.14 -6.38
C LYS A 70 -8.86 13.09 -5.51
N ARG A 71 -9.53 13.54 -4.45
CA ARG A 71 -10.31 12.67 -3.57
C ARG A 71 -11.63 12.31 -4.25
N VAL A 72 -12.08 11.08 -4.03
CA VAL A 72 -13.37 10.60 -4.52
C VAL A 72 -14.35 10.60 -3.37
N GLU A 73 -15.36 11.47 -3.49
CA GLU A 73 -16.41 11.59 -2.49
C GLU A 73 -17.22 10.29 -2.38
N GLU A 74 -17.25 9.74 -1.17
CA GLU A 74 -18.04 8.58 -0.81
C GLU A 74 -18.86 8.93 0.43
N ASN A 75 -20.15 9.25 0.27
CA ASN A 75 -21.01 9.75 1.36
C ASN A 75 -21.11 8.82 2.58
N ALA A 76 -20.90 7.52 2.39
CA ALA A 76 -20.90 6.52 3.47
C ALA A 76 -19.53 6.38 4.17
N VAL A 77 -18.51 7.10 3.70
CA VAL A 77 -17.13 7.06 4.21
C VAL A 77 -16.75 8.46 4.70
N PRO A 78 -16.15 8.59 5.89
CA PRO A 78 -15.62 9.86 6.37
C PRO A 78 -14.63 10.46 5.38
N SER A 79 -14.67 11.77 5.18
CA SER A 79 -13.91 12.45 4.12
C SER A 79 -12.39 12.29 4.20
N TRP A 80 -11.86 12.09 5.42
CA TRP A 80 -10.44 11.82 5.63
C TRP A 80 -9.99 10.44 5.11
N LEU A 81 -10.93 9.50 4.92
CA LEU A 81 -10.71 8.12 4.52
C LEU A 81 -11.10 7.85 3.06
N TRP A 82 -11.57 8.87 2.35
CA TRP A 82 -11.85 8.79 0.92
C TRP A 82 -10.62 8.34 0.14
N ARG A 83 -10.84 7.41 -0.79
CA ARG A 83 -9.82 7.05 -1.77
C ARG A 83 -9.46 8.25 -2.64
N SER A 84 -8.32 8.14 -3.32
CA SER A 84 -7.94 9.08 -4.36
C SER A 84 -7.98 8.41 -5.72
N GLU A 85 -8.09 9.23 -6.76
CA GLU A 85 -7.86 8.82 -8.14
C GLU A 85 -6.99 9.85 -8.85
N THR A 86 -6.47 9.45 -10.02
CA THR A 86 -5.65 10.33 -10.85
C THR A 86 -6.47 11.55 -11.28
N ASP A 87 -5.93 12.75 -11.02
CA ASP A 87 -6.53 13.99 -11.50
C ASP A 87 -6.01 14.29 -12.91
N ALA A 88 -6.72 13.79 -13.93
CA ALA A 88 -6.30 13.91 -15.33
C ALA A 88 -6.21 15.37 -15.80
N GLU A 89 -7.08 16.26 -15.29
CA GLU A 89 -7.07 17.68 -15.65
C GLU A 89 -5.85 18.38 -15.04
N ALA A 90 -5.61 18.18 -13.74
CA ALA A 90 -4.44 18.75 -13.08
C ALA A 90 -3.11 18.16 -13.60
N LEU A 91 -3.10 16.88 -13.99
CA LEU A 91 -1.93 16.27 -14.64
C LEU A 91 -1.66 16.86 -16.02
N ALA A 92 -2.69 17.19 -16.80
CA ALA A 92 -2.50 17.76 -18.14
C ALA A 92 -1.74 19.09 -18.11
N ALA A 93 -1.84 19.84 -17.01
CA ALA A 93 -1.10 21.08 -16.78
C ALA A 93 0.40 20.89 -16.49
N LEU A 94 0.86 19.65 -16.22
CA LEU A 94 2.27 19.34 -15.98
C LEU A 94 2.97 18.88 -17.27
N PRO A 95 4.29 19.13 -17.40
CA PRO A 95 5.12 18.48 -18.41
C PRO A 95 4.98 16.96 -18.36
N GLU A 96 4.96 16.29 -19.52
CA GLU A 96 4.70 14.84 -19.60
C GLU A 96 5.62 14.02 -18.69
N ALA A 97 6.90 14.37 -18.63
CA ALA A 97 7.91 13.73 -17.79
C ALA A 97 7.67 13.87 -16.28
N GLU A 98 6.82 14.80 -15.84
CA GLU A 98 6.53 15.09 -14.43
C GLU A 98 5.16 14.56 -13.99
N ARG A 99 4.36 13.99 -14.91
CA ARG A 99 2.99 13.54 -14.60
C ARG A 99 2.96 12.30 -13.72
N PHE A 100 3.94 11.42 -13.87
CA PHE A 100 4.02 10.16 -13.14
C PHE A 100 5.43 9.94 -12.62
N GLY A 101 5.52 9.37 -11.42
CA GLY A 101 6.78 9.07 -10.77
C GLY A 101 6.72 7.78 -9.93
N ALA A 102 7.58 7.76 -8.93
CA ALA A 102 7.73 6.66 -7.97
C ALA A 102 7.37 7.13 -6.56
N GLU A 103 7.16 6.17 -5.65
CA GLU A 103 7.26 6.42 -4.22
C GLU A 103 8.73 6.68 -3.86
N THR A 104 8.98 7.73 -3.07
CA THR A 104 10.32 8.11 -2.56
C THR A 104 10.32 8.32 -1.05
N ASP A 105 9.15 8.30 -0.42
CA ASP A 105 8.98 8.51 1.01
C ASP A 105 8.25 7.33 1.62
N VAL A 106 8.81 6.73 2.67
CA VAL A 106 8.19 5.55 3.30
C VAL A 106 6.82 5.83 3.89
N ARG A 107 6.52 7.09 4.23
CA ARG A 107 5.19 7.51 4.68
C ARG A 107 4.14 7.23 3.62
N GLN A 108 4.47 7.36 2.33
CA GLN A 108 3.56 7.01 1.23
C GLN A 108 3.14 5.54 1.29
N VAL A 109 4.09 4.64 1.55
CA VAL A 109 3.85 3.20 1.67
C VAL A 109 2.99 2.88 2.90
N PHE A 110 3.33 3.46 4.05
CA PHE A 110 2.58 3.24 5.29
C PHE A 110 1.15 3.78 5.19
N ASP A 111 1.00 4.98 4.62
CA ASP A 111 -0.29 5.65 4.44
C ASP A 111 -1.19 4.85 3.50
N ARG A 112 -0.69 4.35 2.37
CA ARG A 112 -1.52 3.54 1.46
C ARG A 112 -1.95 2.22 2.10
N MET A 113 -1.06 1.54 2.82
CA MET A 113 -1.40 0.27 3.46
C MET A 113 -2.41 0.45 4.58
N ALA A 114 -2.06 1.29 5.56
CA ALA A 114 -2.92 1.53 6.72
C ALA A 114 -4.25 2.19 6.31
N GLY A 115 -4.22 3.06 5.30
CA GLY A 115 -5.40 3.73 4.76
C GLY A 115 -6.35 2.74 4.09
N THR A 116 -5.86 1.84 3.22
CA THR A 116 -6.72 0.83 2.59
C THR A 116 -7.31 -0.12 3.62
N TRP A 117 -6.54 -0.54 4.64
CA TRP A 117 -7.07 -1.44 5.68
C TRP A 117 -8.12 -0.74 6.53
N ALA A 118 -7.91 0.52 6.90
CA ALA A 118 -8.91 1.33 7.59
C ALA A 118 -10.17 1.53 6.72
N TYR A 119 -10.00 1.79 5.43
CA TYR A 119 -11.09 1.96 4.47
C TYR A 119 -11.94 0.69 4.34
N TRP A 120 -11.32 -0.48 4.17
CA TRP A 120 -12.03 -1.75 4.14
C TRP A 120 -12.68 -2.07 5.49
N GLY A 121 -11.99 -1.83 6.60
CA GLY A 121 -12.55 -2.02 7.94
C GLY A 121 -13.76 -1.13 8.21
N TRP A 122 -13.74 0.12 7.71
CA TRP A 122 -14.87 1.03 7.79
C TRP A 122 -16.06 0.52 6.98
N LYS A 123 -15.85 0.17 5.70
CA LYS A 123 -16.92 -0.36 4.83
C LYS A 123 -17.48 -1.70 5.31
N GLY A 124 -16.66 -2.49 6.00
CA GLY A 124 -17.07 -3.73 6.67
C GLY A 124 -17.78 -3.52 8.00
N GLY A 125 -17.93 -2.29 8.49
CA GLY A 125 -18.58 -2.00 9.78
C GLY A 125 -17.79 -2.50 10.99
N TYR A 126 -16.47 -2.62 10.88
CA TYR A 126 -15.64 -3.21 11.93
C TYR A 126 -15.38 -2.27 13.10
N PHE A 127 -15.39 -0.96 12.90
CA PHE A 127 -15.09 0.03 13.93
C PHE A 127 -16.34 0.42 14.74
N SER A 128 -16.17 0.65 16.05
CA SER A 128 -17.30 1.07 16.89
C SER A 128 -17.60 2.57 16.76
N SER A 129 -16.63 3.35 16.25
CA SER A 129 -16.72 4.80 16.04
C SER A 129 -15.71 5.26 14.98
N GLU A 130 -15.87 6.49 14.47
CA GLU A 130 -14.86 7.11 13.61
C GLU A 130 -13.53 7.33 14.34
N ALA A 131 -13.56 7.62 15.65
CA ALA A 131 -12.36 7.74 16.47
C ALA A 131 -11.56 6.44 16.51
N ASP A 132 -12.23 5.28 16.59
CA ASP A 132 -11.57 3.97 16.52
C ASP A 132 -10.89 3.73 15.16
N ALA A 133 -11.54 4.14 14.06
CA ALA A 133 -10.99 4.01 12.72
C ALA A 133 -9.74 4.90 12.52
N ARG A 134 -9.77 6.13 13.07
CA ARG A 134 -8.61 7.04 13.06
C ARG A 134 -7.48 6.50 13.93
N ALA A 135 -7.78 6.03 15.13
CA ALA A 135 -6.80 5.40 16.01
C ALA A 135 -6.13 4.20 15.32
N PHE A 136 -6.91 3.33 14.67
CA PHE A 136 -6.37 2.21 13.90
C PHE A 136 -5.41 2.67 12.79
N PHE A 137 -5.81 3.67 12.00
CA PHE A 137 -4.99 4.22 10.94
C PHE A 137 -3.69 4.84 11.46
N ASP A 138 -3.75 5.59 12.56
CA ASP A 138 -2.61 6.28 13.14
C ASP A 138 -1.62 5.31 13.80
N GLU A 139 -2.11 4.40 14.63
CA GLU A 139 -1.29 3.43 15.35
C GLU A 139 -0.53 2.52 14.39
N LEU A 140 -1.17 2.05 13.31
CA LEU A 140 -0.50 1.22 12.30
C LEU A 140 0.62 1.97 11.59
N ARG A 141 0.41 3.23 11.22
CA ARG A 141 1.44 4.06 10.59
C ARG A 141 2.64 4.28 11.50
N PHE A 142 2.40 4.54 12.77
CA PHE A 142 3.46 4.64 13.78
C PHE A 142 4.21 3.30 13.94
N MET A 143 3.48 2.20 14.09
CA MET A 143 4.07 0.87 14.30
C MET A 143 4.90 0.40 13.09
N LEU A 144 4.45 0.69 11.87
CA LEU A 144 5.21 0.40 10.65
C LEU A 144 6.48 1.25 10.58
N ALA A 145 6.39 2.56 10.83
CA ALA A 145 7.54 3.46 10.79
C ALA A 145 8.59 3.11 11.87
N THR A 146 8.15 2.69 13.04
CA THR A 146 9.03 2.29 14.16
C THR A 146 9.38 0.80 14.18
N GLN A 147 9.00 0.05 13.14
CA GLN A 147 9.25 -1.38 12.97
C GLN A 147 8.76 -2.25 14.14
N LYS A 148 7.70 -1.83 14.83
CA LYS A 148 7.02 -2.62 15.88
C LYS A 148 6.16 -3.74 15.30
N ALA A 149 5.70 -3.55 14.07
CA ALA A 149 4.97 -4.55 13.31
C ALA A 149 5.37 -4.48 11.84
N ALA A 150 5.32 -5.62 11.15
CA ALA A 150 5.52 -5.70 9.71
C ALA A 150 4.61 -6.80 9.14
N PRO A 151 3.75 -6.51 8.16
CA PRO A 151 2.99 -7.55 7.48
C PRO A 151 3.90 -8.37 6.53
N ASN A 152 3.37 -9.47 6.00
CA ASN A 152 4.06 -10.28 4.99
C ASN A 152 4.36 -9.47 3.71
N SER A 153 5.31 -9.93 2.90
CA SER A 153 5.82 -9.16 1.75
C SER A 153 4.78 -8.77 0.69
N PRO A 154 3.80 -9.62 0.30
CA PRO A 154 2.76 -9.21 -0.65
C PRO A 154 1.97 -7.96 -0.26
N GLN A 155 1.77 -7.74 1.05
CA GLN A 155 1.05 -6.57 1.54
C GLN A 155 1.76 -5.28 1.12
N TRP A 156 3.09 -5.25 1.25
CA TRP A 156 3.90 -4.08 0.91
C TRP A 156 3.85 -3.74 -0.58
N PHE A 157 3.73 -4.71 -1.47
CA PHE A 157 3.78 -4.46 -2.92
C PHE A 157 2.49 -3.83 -3.46
N ASN A 158 1.32 -4.36 -3.08
CA ASN A 158 0.08 -4.11 -3.81
C ASN A 158 -0.98 -3.35 -2.99
N THR A 159 -0.93 -3.46 -1.67
CA THR A 159 -1.98 -2.97 -0.78
C THR A 159 -2.08 -1.45 -0.84
N GLY A 160 -3.29 -0.96 -1.11
CA GLY A 160 -3.59 0.46 -1.12
C GLY A 160 -3.13 1.23 -2.35
N LEU A 161 -2.54 0.58 -3.37
CA LEU A 161 -2.21 1.27 -4.62
C LEU A 161 -3.46 1.86 -5.29
N HIS A 162 -4.57 1.12 -5.30
CA HIS A 162 -5.85 1.63 -5.78
C HIS A 162 -6.42 2.71 -4.84
N TRP A 163 -6.44 2.47 -3.53
CA TRP A 163 -7.01 3.43 -2.57
C TRP A 163 -6.25 4.77 -2.53
N ALA A 164 -4.92 4.74 -2.53
CA ALA A 164 -4.11 5.95 -2.40
C ALA A 164 -3.93 6.70 -3.72
N TYR A 165 -3.89 5.99 -4.85
CA TYR A 165 -3.46 6.56 -6.13
C TYR A 165 -4.45 6.36 -7.29
N GLY A 166 -5.50 5.55 -7.12
CA GLY A 166 -6.35 5.09 -8.22
C GLY A 166 -5.60 4.23 -9.24
N ILE A 167 -4.48 3.61 -8.84
CA ILE A 167 -3.74 2.72 -9.75
C ILE A 167 -4.53 1.42 -9.90
N GLU A 168 -4.89 1.11 -11.14
CA GLU A 168 -5.51 -0.14 -11.55
C GLU A 168 -4.52 -1.01 -12.34
N GLY A 169 -4.99 -2.17 -12.77
CA GLY A 169 -4.26 -3.09 -13.63
C GLY A 169 -5.18 -4.23 -14.05
N PRO A 170 -4.86 -4.96 -15.13
CA PRO A 170 -5.66 -6.09 -15.57
C PRO A 170 -5.75 -7.14 -14.47
N SER A 171 -6.89 -7.83 -14.38
CA SER A 171 -7.04 -8.96 -13.47
C SER A 171 -5.90 -9.97 -13.66
N GLN A 172 -5.36 -10.46 -12.54
CA GLN A 172 -4.29 -11.44 -12.52
C GLN A 172 -4.80 -12.85 -12.22
N GLY A 173 -6.12 -13.08 -12.34
CA GLY A 173 -6.74 -14.39 -12.08
C GLY A 173 -6.87 -14.74 -10.59
N HIS A 174 -6.72 -13.77 -9.68
CA HIS A 174 -6.96 -13.98 -8.26
C HIS A 174 -8.44 -13.72 -7.90
N TYR A 175 -8.83 -14.28 -6.76
CA TYR A 175 -10.19 -14.23 -6.24
C TYR A 175 -10.18 -13.62 -4.85
N TYR A 176 -11.30 -13.02 -4.48
CA TYR A 176 -11.59 -12.59 -3.12
C TYR A 176 -12.99 -13.05 -2.73
N VAL A 177 -13.26 -13.12 -1.43
CA VAL A 177 -14.62 -13.35 -0.93
C VAL A 177 -15.27 -12.01 -0.74
N ASP A 178 -16.37 -11.75 -1.45
CA ASP A 178 -17.14 -10.53 -1.28
C ASP A 178 -17.72 -10.49 0.15
N PRO A 179 -17.42 -9.44 0.93
CA PRO A 179 -17.80 -9.43 2.34
C PRO A 179 -19.31 -9.22 2.55
N TRP A 180 -20.09 -8.88 1.53
CA TRP A 180 -21.55 -8.68 1.62
C TRP A 180 -22.31 -9.91 1.13
N THR A 181 -22.00 -10.43 -0.06
CA THR A 181 -22.65 -11.62 -0.64
C THR A 181 -22.09 -12.92 -0.07
N LYS A 182 -20.86 -12.89 0.47
CA LYS A 182 -20.09 -14.07 0.94
C LYS A 182 -19.71 -15.04 -0.18
N GLU A 183 -19.79 -14.60 -1.43
CA GLU A 183 -19.45 -15.40 -2.60
C GLU A 183 -17.98 -15.21 -2.99
N LEU A 184 -17.40 -16.24 -3.58
CA LEU A 184 -16.07 -16.15 -4.18
C LEU A 184 -16.18 -15.43 -5.53
N VAL A 185 -15.52 -14.29 -5.66
CA VAL A 185 -15.58 -13.43 -6.85
C VAL A 185 -14.18 -13.29 -7.44
N GLN A 186 -14.08 -13.41 -8.76
CA GLN A 186 -12.82 -13.10 -9.46
C GLN A 186 -12.60 -11.59 -9.41
N SER A 187 -11.40 -11.17 -9.01
CA SER A 187 -11.08 -9.74 -9.00
C SER A 187 -11.09 -9.17 -10.42
N ALA A 188 -11.78 -8.05 -10.62
CA ALA A 188 -11.83 -7.36 -11.91
C ALA A 188 -10.50 -6.64 -12.23
N THR A 189 -9.78 -6.19 -11.19
CA THR A 189 -8.53 -5.43 -11.33
C THR A 189 -7.42 -5.99 -10.45
N ALA A 190 -6.18 -5.63 -10.76
CA ALA A 190 -5.01 -6.09 -10.01
C ALA A 190 -4.90 -5.52 -8.59
N TYR A 191 -5.51 -4.36 -8.33
CA TYR A 191 -5.15 -3.52 -7.17
C TYR A 191 -6.32 -3.02 -6.34
N GLU A 192 -7.56 -3.16 -6.79
CA GLU A 192 -8.73 -2.85 -5.96
C GLU A 192 -8.91 -3.89 -4.85
N HIS A 193 -8.81 -5.17 -5.22
CA HIS A 193 -8.76 -6.32 -4.31
C HIS A 193 -7.47 -7.11 -4.55
N PRO A 194 -6.29 -6.54 -4.23
CA PRO A 194 -5.01 -7.12 -4.60
C PRO A 194 -4.79 -8.46 -3.90
N GLN A 195 -3.98 -9.35 -4.48
CA GLN A 195 -3.50 -10.56 -3.81
C GLN A 195 -2.42 -10.20 -2.77
N PRO A 196 -2.72 -10.21 -1.46
CA PRO A 196 -1.83 -9.67 -0.45
C PRO A 196 -1.45 -10.76 0.58
N HIS A 197 -1.59 -12.03 0.20
CA HIS A 197 -1.28 -13.20 1.02
C HIS A 197 -0.13 -13.99 0.39
N ALA A 198 0.82 -14.43 1.21
CA ALA A 198 2.03 -15.14 0.77
C ALA A 198 1.90 -16.67 0.81
N CYS A 199 0.85 -17.20 1.42
CA CYS A 199 0.69 -18.62 1.67
C CYS A 199 -0.61 -19.12 1.04
N PHE A 200 -0.54 -20.24 0.34
CA PHE A 200 -1.66 -20.87 -0.34
C PHE A 200 -1.64 -22.37 -0.08
N ILE A 201 -2.83 -22.97 0.01
CA ILE A 201 -2.99 -24.41 0.04
C ILE A 201 -3.70 -24.77 -1.26
N GLN A 202 -3.08 -25.65 -2.05
CA GLN A 202 -3.67 -26.18 -3.27
C GLN A 202 -3.98 -27.65 -3.05
N SER A 203 -5.17 -28.09 -3.49
CA SER A 203 -5.46 -29.50 -3.66
C SER A 203 -4.86 -29.98 -4.97
N VAL A 204 -4.23 -31.15 -4.97
CA VAL A 204 -3.80 -31.84 -6.19
C VAL A 204 -4.77 -32.99 -6.41
N SER A 205 -5.46 -32.98 -7.54
CA SER A 205 -6.28 -34.11 -7.99
C SER A 205 -5.39 -35.10 -8.73
N ASP A 206 -5.50 -36.39 -8.42
CA ASP A 206 -4.81 -37.45 -9.15
C ASP A 206 -5.57 -37.76 -10.45
N ASP A 207 -5.34 -36.95 -11.48
CA ASP A 207 -5.94 -37.09 -12.80
C ASP A 207 -4.86 -37.09 -13.89
N LEU A 208 -4.87 -38.12 -14.74
CA LEU A 208 -3.86 -38.33 -15.77
C LEU A 208 -4.25 -37.74 -17.13
N VAL A 209 -5.54 -37.46 -17.39
CA VAL A 209 -6.05 -37.27 -18.77
C VAL A 209 -7.09 -36.15 -18.91
N ASN A 210 -7.74 -35.70 -17.84
CA ASN A 210 -8.72 -34.61 -17.93
C ASN A 210 -8.09 -33.24 -17.70
N GLU A 211 -8.89 -32.18 -17.90
CA GLU A 211 -8.47 -30.79 -17.73
C GLU A 211 -7.94 -30.53 -16.30
N GLY A 212 -6.67 -30.16 -16.19
CA GLY A 212 -5.93 -30.04 -14.92
C GLY A 212 -5.06 -31.27 -14.57
N GLY A 213 -5.09 -32.32 -15.39
CA GLY A 213 -4.21 -33.49 -15.33
C GLY A 213 -2.85 -33.29 -16.03
N ILE A 214 -1.99 -34.31 -15.96
CA ILE A 214 -0.57 -34.22 -16.40
C ILE A 214 -0.27 -34.62 -17.86
N MET A 215 -1.26 -35.08 -18.65
CA MET A 215 -1.10 -35.36 -20.10
C MET A 215 -1.94 -34.43 -20.98
#